data_AF-A0A357VSU7-F1
#
_entry.id   AF-A0A357VSU7-F1
#
_cell.length_a   1.000
_cell.length_b   1.000
_cell.length_c   1.000
_cell.angle_alpha   90.00
_cell.angle_beta   90.00
_cell.angle_gamma   90.00
#
_symmetry.space_group_name_H-M   'P 1'
#
loop_
_entity.id
_entity.type
_entity.pdbx_description
1 polymer ?
#
loop_
_entity_poly.entity_id
_entity_poly.type
_entity_poly.pdbx_seq_one_letter_code
_entity_poly.pdbx_strand_id
1 'polypeptide(L)'
;MFVILKDLLKRDKKFLFGFTVISILVFLAILSAFSPYDPRSWNVVPKDQPPSLQHLLGTNSVGQDIFWNSTHALKNSFILGLTTAFIANIIGTAVGLIAGYKGGILDRILMSINDSFIVLPSLPILVFLSFSLRERMTIFTMGLIISMFSWPWAGKQVRAQVLSLREREFTYTSVFSGM
;
A
#
# COMPACT_ATOMS: atom_id res chain seq x y z
N MET A 1 -2.56 -19.22 -17.20
CA MET A 1 -2.23 -17.87 -16.68
C MET A 1 -1.54 -16.99 -17.72
N PHE A 2 -0.45 -17.42 -18.36
CA PHE A 2 0.28 -16.62 -19.37
C PHE A 2 -0.52 -16.27 -20.63
N VAL A 3 -1.42 -17.14 -21.10
CA VAL A 3 -2.29 -16.86 -22.27
C VAL A 3 -3.24 -15.71 -21.98
N ILE A 4 -3.86 -15.70 -20.79
CA ILE A 4 -4.77 -14.62 -20.35
C ILE A 4 -4.02 -13.29 -20.25
N LEU A 5 -2.80 -13.29 -19.70
CA LEU A 5 -1.99 -12.08 -19.60
C LEU A 5 -1.63 -11.52 -20.99
N LYS A 6 -1.26 -12.40 -21.92
CA LYS A 6 -0.95 -12.03 -23.30
C LYS A 6 -2.18 -11.46 -24.03
N ASP A 7 -3.36 -12.03 -23.78
CA ASP A 7 -4.61 -11.53 -24.35
C ASP A 7 -5.02 -10.19 -23.76
N LEU A 8 -4.86 -9.98 -22.45
CA LEU A 8 -5.12 -8.71 -21.78
C LEU A 8 -4.18 -7.59 -22.29
N LEU A 9 -2.88 -7.87 -22.43
CA LEU A 9 -1.91 -6.92 -22.97
C LEU A 9 -2.22 -6.48 -24.41
N LYS A 10 -2.81 -7.36 -25.21
CA LYS A 10 -3.11 -7.08 -26.62
C LYS A 10 -4.49 -6.49 -26.86
N ARG A 11 -5.49 -6.90 -26.07
CA ARG A 11 -6.90 -6.56 -26.32
C ARG A 11 -7.42 -5.42 -25.43
N ASP A 12 -6.86 -5.24 -24.24
CA ASP A 12 -7.35 -4.24 -23.29
C ASP A 12 -6.35 -3.06 -23.17
N LYS A 13 -6.73 -1.93 -23.79
CA LYS A 13 -5.93 -0.69 -23.76
C LYS A 13 -5.79 -0.10 -22.35
N LYS A 14 -6.78 -0.32 -21.46
CA LYS A 14 -6.74 0.18 -20.08
C LYS A 14 -5.75 -0.64 -19.26
N PHE A 15 -5.80 -1.96 -19.40
CA PHE A 15 -4.83 -2.86 -18.77
C PHE A 15 -3.41 -2.54 -19.23
N LEU A 16 -3.20 -2.39 -20.55
CA LEU A 16 -1.89 -2.08 -21.11
C LEU A 16 -1.33 -0.76 -20.56
N PHE A 17 -2.14 0.30 -20.49
CA PHE A 17 -1.72 1.59 -19.94
C PHE A 17 -1.30 1.45 -18.47
N GLY A 18 -2.15 0.87 -17.62
CA GLY A 18 -1.86 0.70 -16.20
C GLY A 18 -0.62 -0.17 -15.96
N PHE A 19 -0.52 -1.29 -16.68
CA PHE A 19 0.63 -2.19 -16.60
C PHE A 19 1.94 -1.49 -17.02
N THR A 20 1.90 -0.69 -18.09
CA THR A 20 3.06 0.06 -18.58
C THR A 20 3.52 1.09 -17.54
N VAL A 21 2.59 1.88 -16.99
CA VAL A 21 2.91 2.88 -15.96
C VAL A 21 3.51 2.22 -14.72
N ILE A 22 2.90 1.15 -14.20
CA ILE A 22 3.43 0.43 -13.04
C ILE A 22 4.81 -0.15 -13.34
N SER A 23 5.00 -0.73 -14.53
CA SER A 23 6.30 -1.29 -14.94
C SER A 23 7.39 -0.23 -14.99
N ILE A 24 7.08 0.97 -15.49
CA ILE A 24 8.02 2.11 -15.49
C ILE A 24 8.34 2.54 -14.04
N LEU A 25 7.34 2.66 -13.17
CA LEU A 25 7.56 3.06 -11.78
C LEU A 25 8.40 2.03 -11.01
N VAL A 26 8.14 0.74 -11.22
CA VAL A 26 8.93 -0.36 -10.64
C VAL A 26 10.36 -0.33 -11.19
N PHE A 27 10.53 -0.12 -12.50
CA PHE A 27 11.84 0.04 -13.10
C PHE A 27 12.62 1.21 -12.49
N LEU A 28 11.99 2.38 -12.33
CA LEU A 28 12.60 3.54 -11.68
C LEU A 28 12.94 3.25 -10.20
N ALA A 29 12.09 2.53 -9.48
CA ALA A 29 12.38 2.12 -8.11
C ALA A 29 13.58 1.17 -8.01
N ILE A 30 13.73 0.24 -8.96
CA ILE A 30 14.89 -0.66 -9.05
C ILE A 30 16.14 0.13 -9.41
N LEU A 31 16.01 1.11 -10.31
CA LEU A 31 17.11 1.97 -10.74
C LEU A 31 17.77 2.68 -9.55
N SER A 32 17.03 2.95 -8.47
CA SER A 32 17.58 3.55 -7.24
C SER A 32 18.78 2.80 -6.65
N ALA A 33 18.94 1.50 -6.94
CA ALA A 33 20.10 0.71 -6.54
C ALA A 33 21.42 1.16 -7.20
N PHE A 34 21.33 1.84 -8.36
CA PHE A 34 22.47 2.39 -9.10
C PHE A 34 22.74 3.87 -8.76
N SER A 35 22.01 4.43 -7.81
CA SER A 35 22.22 5.82 -7.37
C SER A 35 23.63 6.00 -6.81
N PRO A 36 24.42 6.97 -7.31
CA PRO A 36 25.73 7.28 -6.75
C PRO A 36 25.64 8.04 -5.42
N TYR A 37 24.45 8.57 -5.10
CA TYR A 37 24.22 9.38 -3.90
C TYR A 37 23.41 8.61 -2.87
N ASP A 38 23.75 8.82 -1.58
CA ASP A 38 22.88 8.45 -0.46
C ASP A 38 21.71 9.46 -0.38
N PRO A 39 20.44 9.01 -0.43
CA PRO A 39 19.27 9.89 -0.36
C PRO A 39 19.15 10.68 0.96
N ARG A 40 19.87 10.27 2.02
CA ARG A 40 19.88 10.97 3.31
C ARG A 40 20.93 12.07 3.39
N SER A 41 21.91 12.06 2.49
CA SER A 41 22.98 13.05 2.49
C SER A 41 22.55 14.35 1.84
N TRP A 42 23.00 15.46 2.41
CA TRP A 42 22.79 16.81 1.88
C TRP A 42 24.08 17.33 1.27
N ASN A 43 23.97 18.34 0.40
CA ASN A 43 25.10 19.03 -0.23
C ASN A 43 26.07 18.10 -0.99
N VAL A 44 25.52 17.09 -1.68
CA VAL A 44 26.28 16.13 -2.50
C VAL A 44 26.42 16.57 -3.95
N VAL A 45 25.59 17.52 -4.40
CA VAL A 45 25.61 18.14 -5.73
C VAL A 45 25.38 19.66 -5.62
N PRO A 46 25.76 20.47 -6.62
CA PRO A 46 25.47 21.91 -6.64
C PRO A 46 23.98 22.19 -6.48
N LYS A 47 23.63 23.24 -5.74
CA LYS A 47 22.25 23.58 -5.38
C LYS A 47 21.53 24.33 -6.50
N ASP A 48 20.20 24.13 -6.55
CA ASP A 48 19.28 24.91 -7.39
C ASP A 48 19.67 24.97 -8.88
N GLN A 49 20.19 23.85 -9.40
CA GLN A 49 20.55 23.75 -10.81
C GLN A 49 19.38 23.25 -11.66
N PRO A 50 19.18 23.82 -12.86
CA PRO A 50 18.15 23.35 -13.77
C PRO A 50 18.49 21.94 -14.31
N PRO A 51 17.51 21.25 -14.92
CA PRO A 51 17.73 19.98 -15.59
C PRO A 51 18.88 20.02 -16.59
N SER A 52 19.78 19.03 -16.51
CA SER A 52 20.93 18.88 -17.40
C SER A 52 21.24 17.40 -17.65
N LEU A 53 22.15 17.09 -18.58
CA LEU A 53 22.58 15.71 -18.82
C LEU A 53 23.26 15.07 -17.60
N GLN A 54 23.85 15.87 -16.71
CA GLN A 54 24.43 15.39 -15.44
C GLN A 54 23.36 15.20 -14.37
N HIS A 55 22.32 16.04 -14.37
CA HIS A 55 21.21 16.02 -13.40
C HIS A 55 19.87 16.04 -14.15
N LEU A 56 19.34 14.87 -14.51
CA LEU A 56 18.21 14.71 -15.44
C LEU A 56 16.98 15.54 -15.06
N LEU A 57 16.71 15.71 -13.76
CA LEU A 57 15.60 16.52 -13.23
C LEU A 57 16.07 17.77 -12.48
N GLY A 58 17.36 18.10 -12.56
CA GLY A 58 17.98 19.19 -11.80
C GLY A 58 18.28 18.83 -10.34
N THR A 59 18.62 19.84 -9.55
CA THR A 59 19.00 19.70 -8.15
C THR A 59 18.15 20.59 -7.24
N ASN A 60 18.00 20.20 -5.97
CA ASN A 60 17.21 20.96 -5.00
C ASN A 60 18.07 21.90 -4.13
N SER A 61 17.42 22.73 -3.31
CA SER A 61 18.09 23.73 -2.46
C SER A 61 18.90 23.14 -1.30
N VAL A 62 18.74 21.85 -1.01
CA VAL A 62 19.57 21.11 -0.05
C VAL A 62 20.74 20.37 -0.72
N GLY A 63 20.92 20.53 -2.03
CA GLY A 63 22.05 20.00 -2.78
C GLY A 63 21.94 18.50 -3.03
N GLN A 64 20.76 18.03 -3.43
CA GLN A 64 20.49 16.65 -3.84
C GLN A 64 20.03 16.59 -5.28
N ASP A 65 20.40 15.53 -5.98
CA ASP A 65 19.91 15.23 -7.32
C ASP A 65 18.45 14.76 -7.25
N ILE A 66 17.55 15.49 -7.93
CA ILE A 66 16.11 15.26 -7.85
C ILE A 66 15.74 13.90 -8.46
N PHE A 67 16.39 13.50 -9.55
CA PHE A 67 16.10 12.23 -10.22
C PHE A 67 16.39 11.06 -9.29
N TRP A 68 17.59 11.01 -8.73
CA TRP A 68 17.97 9.93 -7.82
C TRP A 68 17.14 9.94 -6.54
N ASN A 69 16.87 11.11 -5.97
CA ASN A 69 16.00 11.22 -4.80
C ASN A 69 14.57 10.69 -5.08
N SER A 70 14.01 11.00 -6.26
CA SER A 70 12.71 10.47 -6.68
C SER A 70 12.71 8.95 -6.85
N THR A 71 13.76 8.35 -7.43
CA THR A 71 13.85 6.88 -7.55
C THR A 71 13.87 6.19 -6.18
N HIS A 72 14.61 6.73 -5.22
CA HIS A 72 14.60 6.23 -3.84
C HIS A 72 13.25 6.42 -3.16
N ALA A 73 12.58 7.56 -3.38
CA ALA A 73 11.23 7.79 -2.87
C ALA A 73 10.24 6.75 -3.43
N LEU A 74 10.29 6.46 -4.73
CA LEU A 74 9.46 5.41 -5.36
C LEU A 74 9.69 4.04 -4.71
N LYS A 75 10.95 3.63 -4.54
CA LYS A 75 11.29 2.38 -3.84
C LYS A 75 10.68 2.33 -2.44
N ASN A 76 10.84 3.41 -1.67
CA ASN A 76 10.30 3.50 -0.32
C ASN A 76 8.77 3.43 -0.30
N SER A 77 8.11 4.12 -1.24
CA SER A 77 6.64 4.07 -1.42
C SER A 77 6.14 2.69 -1.79
N PHE A 78 6.84 1.93 -2.64
CA PHE A 78 6.47 0.55 -2.95
C PHE A 78 6.60 -0.37 -1.74
N ILE A 79 7.71 -0.30 -1.00
CA ILE A 79 7.91 -1.12 0.21
C ILE A 79 6.81 -0.82 1.24
N LEU A 80 6.56 0.46 1.49
CA LEU A 80 5.56 0.91 2.46
C LEU A 80 4.15 0.50 2.01
N GLY A 81 3.80 0.76 0.74
CA GLY A 81 2.48 0.46 0.18
C GLY A 81 2.18 -1.03 0.15
N LEU A 82 3.12 -1.86 -0.29
CA LEU A 82 2.96 -3.32 -0.35
C LEU A 82 2.85 -3.93 1.04
N THR A 83 3.72 -3.53 1.97
CA THR A 83 3.68 -4.02 3.37
C THR A 83 2.35 -3.66 4.02
N THR A 84 1.93 -2.41 3.86
CA THR A 84 0.66 -1.92 4.41
C THR A 84 -0.51 -2.67 3.81
N ALA A 85 -0.60 -2.76 2.49
CA ALA A 85 -1.71 -3.41 1.80
C ALA A 85 -1.80 -4.90 2.14
N PHE A 86 -0.67 -5.61 2.18
CA PHE A 86 -0.63 -7.03 2.50
C PHE A 86 -1.17 -7.30 3.92
N ILE A 87 -0.64 -6.60 4.91
CA ILE A 87 -1.02 -6.82 6.31
C ILE A 87 -2.45 -6.33 6.59
N ALA A 88 -2.81 -5.15 6.09
CA ALA A 88 -4.14 -4.60 6.26
C ALA A 88 -5.20 -5.50 5.61
N ASN A 89 -4.91 -6.08 4.44
CA ASN A 89 -5.83 -7.02 3.79
C ASN A 89 -5.92 -8.34 4.53
N ILE A 90 -4.83 -8.88 5.09
CA ILE A 90 -4.90 -10.12 5.89
C ILE A 90 -5.80 -9.91 7.11
N ILE A 91 -5.53 -8.85 7.89
CA ILE A 91 -6.30 -8.54 9.10
C ILE A 91 -7.75 -8.20 8.72
N GLY A 92 -7.94 -7.30 7.75
CA GLY A 92 -9.26 -6.90 7.28
C GLY A 92 -10.07 -8.07 6.72
N THR A 93 -9.45 -8.96 5.95
CA THR A 93 -10.13 -10.15 5.42
C THR A 93 -10.54 -11.08 6.55
N ALA A 94 -9.67 -11.37 7.52
CA ALA A 94 -10.01 -12.20 8.67
C ALA A 94 -11.17 -11.59 9.48
N VAL A 95 -11.08 -10.32 9.85
CA VAL A 95 -12.12 -9.64 10.63
C VAL A 95 -13.44 -9.54 9.85
N GLY A 96 -13.37 -9.15 8.58
CA GLY A 96 -14.54 -8.96 7.72
C GLY A 96 -15.28 -10.28 7.43
N LEU A 97 -14.54 -11.37 7.20
CA LEU A 97 -15.11 -12.71 7.03
C LEU A 97 -15.82 -13.16 8.31
N ILE A 98 -15.15 -13.06 9.47
CA ILE A 98 -15.72 -13.49 10.75
C ILE A 98 -16.98 -12.69 11.08
N ALA A 99 -16.92 -11.36 10.95
CA ALA A 99 -18.04 -10.47 11.23
C ALA A 99 -19.22 -10.71 10.27
N GLY A 100 -18.96 -10.79 8.96
CA GLY A 100 -20.00 -10.95 7.94
C GLY A 100 -20.66 -12.33 7.96
N TYR A 101 -19.88 -13.40 8.19
CA TYR A 101 -20.41 -14.76 8.16
C TYR A 101 -21.17 -15.11 9.44
N LYS A 102 -20.58 -14.88 10.62
CA LYS A 102 -21.23 -15.23 11.90
C LYS A 102 -22.37 -14.28 12.28
N GLY A 103 -22.28 -13.01 11.92
CA GLY A 103 -23.28 -12.00 12.29
C GLY A 103 -23.44 -11.82 13.81
N GLY A 104 -24.59 -11.29 14.23
CA GLY A 104 -25.01 -11.21 15.63
C GLY A 104 -24.13 -10.31 16.51
N ILE A 105 -23.84 -10.76 17.73
CA ILE A 105 -23.05 -10.00 18.72
C ILE A 105 -21.59 -9.86 18.27
N LEU A 106 -21.01 -10.91 17.68
CA LEU A 106 -19.61 -10.89 17.26
C LEU A 106 -19.36 -9.86 16.16
N ASP A 107 -20.28 -9.77 15.20
CA ASP A 107 -20.28 -8.72 14.19
C ASP A 107 -20.30 -7.33 14.81
N ARG A 108 -21.22 -7.07 15.75
CA ARG A 108 -21.32 -5.77 16.44
C ARG A 108 -20.04 -5.41 17.19
N ILE A 109 -19.42 -6.35 17.90
CA ILE A 109 -18.16 -6.12 18.64
C ILE A 109 -17.03 -5.80 17.65
N LEU A 110 -16.84 -6.62 16.63
CA LEU A 110 -15.77 -6.43 15.65
C LEU A 110 -15.94 -5.13 14.88
N MET A 111 -17.17 -4.77 14.49
CA MET A 111 -17.46 -3.51 13.81
C MET A 111 -17.32 -2.30 14.73
N SER A 112 -17.66 -2.42 16.01
CA SER A 112 -17.42 -1.35 17.00
C SER A 112 -15.92 -1.06 17.16
N ILE A 113 -15.08 -2.09 17.24
CA ILE A 113 -13.62 -1.93 17.27
C ILE A 113 -13.16 -1.28 15.96
N ASN A 114 -13.62 -1.80 14.82
CA ASN A 114 -13.27 -1.28 13.51
C ASN A 114 -13.62 0.22 13.35
N ASP A 115 -14.82 0.62 13.74
CA ASP A 115 -15.30 2.00 13.70
C ASP A 115 -14.49 2.91 14.61
N SER A 116 -14.10 2.42 15.79
CA SER A 116 -13.24 3.15 16.72
C SER A 116 -11.90 3.53 16.08
N PHE A 117 -11.26 2.62 15.32
CA PHE A 117 -10.02 2.92 14.61
C PHE A 117 -10.21 3.90 13.43
N ILE A 118 -11.36 3.86 12.74
CA ILE A 118 -11.64 4.77 11.61
C ILE A 118 -11.84 6.21 12.07
N VAL A 119 -12.45 6.41 13.24
CA VAL A 119 -12.71 7.73 13.81
C VAL A 119 -11.42 8.41 14.29
N LEU A 120 -10.40 7.63 14.65
CA LEU A 120 -9.11 8.19 15.08
C LEU A 120 -8.39 8.89 13.92
N PRO A 121 -7.89 10.12 14.12
CA PRO A 121 -7.08 10.79 13.13
C PRO A 121 -5.71 10.08 13.05
N SER A 122 -5.52 9.29 12.00
CA SER A 122 -4.30 8.47 11.83
C SER A 122 -3.04 9.31 11.62
N LEU A 123 -3.14 10.43 10.90
CA LEU A 123 -2.00 11.31 10.62
C LEU A 123 -1.28 11.82 11.88
N PRO A 124 -1.95 12.43 12.88
CA PRO A 124 -1.31 12.81 14.14
C PRO A 124 -0.58 11.66 14.86
N ILE A 125 -1.20 10.47 14.92
CA ILE A 125 -0.61 9.31 15.59
C ILE A 125 0.65 8.85 14.84
N LEU A 126 0.59 8.80 13.50
CA LEU A 126 1.73 8.43 12.67
C LEU A 126 2.88 9.44 12.82
N VAL A 127 2.59 10.73 12.82
CA VAL A 127 3.60 11.79 13.04
C VAL A 127 4.23 11.65 14.43
N PHE A 128 3.41 11.51 15.47
CA PHE A 128 3.88 11.33 16.85
C PHE A 128 4.79 10.10 16.99
N LEU A 129 4.35 8.95 16.47
CA LEU A 129 5.16 7.73 16.49
C LEU A 129 6.44 7.89 15.68
N SER A 130 6.37 8.62 14.55
CA SER A 130 7.54 8.84 13.73
C SER A 130 8.62 9.67 14.42
N PHE A 131 8.19 10.66 15.21
CA PHE A 131 9.08 11.49 15.99
C PHE A 131 9.61 10.75 17.23
N SER A 132 8.75 10.01 17.93
CA SER A 132 9.11 9.28 19.14
C SER A 132 10.08 8.11 18.86
N LEU A 133 9.92 7.44 17.72
CA LEU A 133 10.73 6.26 17.33
C LEU A 133 11.82 6.59 16.31
N ARG A 134 12.19 7.87 16.17
CA ARG A 134 13.05 8.39 15.08
C ARG A 134 14.31 7.56 14.82
N GLU A 135 15.02 7.14 15.87
CA GLU A 135 16.28 6.38 15.74
C GLU A 135 16.09 4.91 15.34
N ARG A 136 14.93 4.33 15.67
CA ARG A 136 14.61 2.91 15.40
C ARG A 136 13.73 2.73 14.17
N MET A 137 13.32 3.83 13.55
CA MET A 137 12.38 3.83 12.44
C MET A 137 13.03 3.36 11.14
N THR A 138 12.55 2.23 10.65
CA THR A 138 12.77 1.77 9.29
C THR A 138 11.51 2.00 8.44
N ILE A 139 11.66 1.97 7.12
CA ILE A 139 10.52 2.05 6.17
C ILE A 139 9.55 0.88 6.44
N PHE A 140 10.08 -0.30 6.76
CA PHE A 140 9.29 -1.47 7.09
C PHE A 140 8.46 -1.27 8.37
N THR A 141 9.08 -0.78 9.46
CA THR A 141 8.34 -0.49 10.70
C THR A 141 7.30 0.62 10.50
N MET A 142 7.54 1.59 9.61
CA MET A 142 6.53 2.58 9.27
C MET A 142 5.33 1.93 8.55
N GLY A 143 5.59 1.03 7.60
CA GLY A 143 4.53 0.24 6.95
C GLY A 143 3.73 -0.60 7.94
N LEU A 144 4.38 -1.21 8.94
CA LEU A 144 3.70 -1.94 10.01
C LEU A 144 2.74 -1.04 10.79
N ILE A 145 3.20 0.13 11.23
CA ILE A 145 2.37 1.07 11.98
C ILE A 145 1.18 1.51 11.12
N ILE A 146 1.40 1.90 9.86
CA ILE A 146 0.32 2.32 8.95
C ILE A 146 -0.70 1.19 8.74
N SER A 147 -0.25 -0.06 8.64
CA SER A 147 -1.13 -1.22 8.47
C SER A 147 -2.10 -1.41 9.65
N MET A 148 -1.66 -1.10 10.88
CA MET A 148 -2.49 -1.18 12.09
C MET A 148 -3.66 -0.18 12.07
N PHE A 149 -3.56 0.89 11.30
CA PHE A 149 -4.64 1.87 11.15
C PHE A 149 -5.42 1.71 9.82
N SER A 150 -4.91 0.91 8.88
CA SER A 150 -5.49 0.77 7.54
C SER A 150 -6.42 -0.45 7.40
N TRP A 151 -6.22 -1.50 8.20
CA TRP A 151 -7.05 -2.72 8.17
C TRP A 151 -8.57 -2.50 8.35
N PRO A 152 -9.06 -1.48 9.10
CA PRO A 152 -10.50 -1.33 9.33
C PRO A 152 -11.31 -1.06 8.05
N TRP A 153 -10.71 -0.37 7.08
CA TRP A 153 -11.34 -0.11 5.79
C TRP A 153 -11.47 -1.40 4.97
N ALA A 154 -10.40 -2.19 4.91
CA ALA A 154 -10.41 -3.51 4.28
C ALA A 154 -11.44 -4.44 4.96
N GLY A 155 -11.51 -4.41 6.30
CA GLY A 155 -12.48 -5.19 7.07
C GLY A 155 -13.93 -4.89 6.72
N LYS A 156 -14.30 -3.60 6.67
CA LYS A 156 -15.63 -3.18 6.23
C LYS A 156 -15.95 -3.60 4.80
N GLN A 157 -14.99 -3.44 3.89
CA GLN A 157 -15.18 -3.80 2.49
C GLN A 157 -15.42 -5.30 2.33
N VAL A 158 -14.59 -6.14 2.96
CA VAL A 158 -14.76 -7.59 2.93
C VAL A 158 -16.07 -8.00 3.58
N ARG A 159 -16.41 -7.45 4.76
CA ARG A 159 -17.70 -7.72 5.42
C ARG A 159 -18.89 -7.44 4.50
N ALA A 160 -18.88 -6.30 3.80
CA ALA A 160 -19.96 -5.95 2.88
C ALA A 160 -20.11 -6.98 1.74
N GLN A 161 -19.01 -7.49 1.22
CA GLN A 161 -19.04 -8.58 0.22
C GLN A 161 -19.55 -9.89 0.82
N VAL A 162 -19.09 -10.25 2.02
CA VAL A 162 -19.48 -11.49 2.71
C VAL A 162 -20.96 -11.50 3.03
N LEU A 163 -21.53 -10.39 3.49
CA LEU A 163 -22.97 -10.27 3.71
C LEU A 163 -23.76 -10.50 2.41
N SER A 164 -23.26 -10.02 1.27
CA SER A 164 -23.89 -10.28 -0.03
C SER A 164 -23.76 -11.75 -0.46
N LEU A 165 -22.63 -12.41 -0.17
CA LEU A 165 -22.40 -13.81 -0.52
C LEU A 165 -23.16 -14.80 0.37
N ARG A 166 -23.37 -14.45 1.64
CA ARG A 166 -24.08 -15.29 2.61
C ARG A 166 -25.51 -15.63 2.17
N GLU A 167 -26.18 -14.70 1.51
CA GLU A 167 -27.57 -14.84 1.05
C GLU A 167 -27.68 -15.46 -0.36
N ARG A 168 -26.58 -15.95 -0.96
CA ARG A 168 -26.60 -16.57 -2.29
C ARG A 168 -26.92 -18.07 -2.23
N GLU A 169 -27.58 -18.56 -3.27
CA GLU A 169 -28.03 -19.97 -3.40
C GLU A 169 -26.92 -21.00 -3.13
N PHE A 170 -25.71 -20.79 -3.65
CA PHE A 170 -24.61 -21.74 -3.45
C PHE A 170 -24.22 -21.91 -1.97
N THR A 171 -24.43 -20.91 -1.13
CA THR A 171 -24.16 -20.98 0.32
C THR A 171 -25.20 -21.88 1.00
N TYR A 172 -26.46 -21.82 0.57
CA TYR A 172 -27.47 -22.74 1.06
C TYR A 172 -27.20 -24.16 0.56
N THR A 173 -26.87 -24.33 -0.73
CA THR A 173 -26.54 -25.64 -1.31
C THR A 173 -25.34 -26.28 -0.62
N SER A 174 -24.30 -25.53 -0.23
CA SER A 174 -23.14 -26.08 0.48
C SER A 174 -23.54 -26.63 1.85
N VAL A 175 -24.40 -25.92 2.59
CA VAL A 175 -24.90 -26.38 3.89
C VAL A 175 -25.74 -27.65 3.73
N PHE A 176 -26.60 -27.73 2.71
CA PHE A 176 -27.36 -28.96 2.41
C PHE A 176 -26.47 -30.13 1.98
N SER A 177 -25.30 -29.85 1.38
CA SER A 177 -24.35 -30.86 0.94
C SER A 177 -23.43 -31.36 2.07
N GLY A 178 -23.63 -30.90 3.32
CA GLY A 178 -22.87 -31.32 4.48
C GLY A 178 -21.52 -30.62 4.67
N MET A 179 -21.30 -29.48 4.01
CA MET A 179 -20.18 -28.56 4.29
C MET A 179 -20.54 -27.51 5.34
#